data_AF-H4FBN6-F1
#
_entry.id   AF-H4FBN6-F1
#
_cell.length_a   1.000
_cell.length_b   1.000
_cell.length_c   1.000
_cell.angle_alpha   90.00
_cell.angle_beta   90.00
_cell.angle_gamma   90.00
#
_symmetry.space_group_name_H-M   'P 1'
#
loop_
_entity.id
_entity.type
_entity.pdbx_description
1 polymer ?
#
loop_
_entity_poly.entity_id
_entity_poly.type
_entity_poly.pdbx_seq_one_letter_code
_entity_poly.pdbx_strand_id
1 'polypeptide(L)' 'MTWKILLKDGTRHGISGEIHFETVRGTKRLSPSPIEGDPDTLIHAVEQHEIVLESPHGHHHRAAVEMVSGKWRVVGVF' A
#
# COMPACT_ATOMS: atom_id res chain seq x y z
N MET A 1 -8.92 8.73 -8.03
CA MET A 1 -8.06 9.34 -6.98
C MET A 1 -6.83 8.47 -6.85
N THR A 2 -5.62 9.03 -6.86
CA THR A 2 -4.37 8.26 -7.00
C THR A 2 -3.65 8.17 -5.67
N TRP A 3 -3.35 6.95 -5.23
CA TRP A 3 -2.52 6.67 -4.06
C TRP A 3 -1.06 6.61 -4.49
N LYS A 4 -0.11 6.73 -3.56
CA LYS A 4 1.30 6.54 -3.88
C LYS A 4 1.98 5.57 -2.92
N ILE A 5 2.86 4.74 -3.47
CA ILE A 5 3.81 3.95 -2.70
C ILE A 5 5.11 4.76 -2.62
N LEU A 6 5.60 4.93 -1.41
CA LEU A 6 6.91 5.49 -1.10
C LEU A 6 7.81 4.33 -0.69
N LEU A 7 8.86 4.10 -1.47
CA LEU A 7 9.86 3.07 -1.23
C LEU A 7 10.98 3.60 -0.32
N LYS A 8 11.75 2.69 0.28
CA LYS A 8 12.89 3.01 1.18
C LYS A 8 13.99 3.83 0.51
N ASP A 9 14.11 3.77 -0.81
CA ASP A 9 15.03 4.59 -1.59
C ASP A 9 14.55 6.05 -1.76
N GLY A 10 13.36 6.39 -1.24
CA GLY A 10 12.77 7.71 -1.28
C GLY A 10 11.94 8.00 -2.54
N THR A 11 11.86 7.06 -3.48
CA THR A 11 11.06 7.19 -4.70
C THR A 11 9.56 7.09 -4.42
N ARG A 12 8.75 7.76 -5.26
CA ARG A 12 7.29 7.81 -5.14
C ARG A 12 6.64 7.33 -6.41
N HIS A 13 5.74 6.36 -6.29
CA HIS A 13 5.10 5.72 -7.42
C HIS A 13 3.59 5.74 -7.28
N GLY A 14 2.90 6.16 -8.34
CA GLY A 14 1.45 6.21 -8.36
C GLY A 14 0.85 4.80 -8.46
N ILE A 15 -0.19 4.55 -7.67
CA ILE A 15 -1.00 3.34 -7.73
C ILE A 15 -2.50 3.69 -7.74
N SER A 16 -3.30 2.81 -8.33
CA SER A 16 -4.76 2.86 -8.31
C SER A 16 -5.31 1.73 -7.46
N GLY A 17 -6.41 1.98 -6.76
CA GLY A 17 -7.05 0.99 -5.91
C GLY A 17 -8.03 1.62 -4.94
N GLU A 18 -9.01 0.84 -4.51
CA GLU A 18 -9.94 1.23 -3.46
C GLU A 18 -9.36 0.81 -2.11
N ILE A 19 -8.64 1.73 -1.47
CA ILE A 19 -8.01 1.49 -0.17
C ILE A 19 -9.02 1.68 0.95
N HIS A 20 -9.25 0.61 1.70
CA HIS A 20 -10.17 0.57 2.83
C HIS A 20 -9.42 0.58 4.15
N PHE A 21 -10.06 1.18 5.16
CA PHE A 21 -9.60 1.13 6.54
C PHE A 21 -10.68 0.53 7.42
N GLU A 22 -10.28 -0.36 8.30
CA GLU A 22 -11.11 -0.95 9.34
C GLU A 22 -10.71 -0.42 10.71
N THR A 23 -11.62 -0.46 11.66
CA THR A 23 -11.31 -0.19 13.07
C THR A 23 -11.36 -1.50 13.84
N VAL A 24 -10.20 -1.96 14.31
CA VAL A 24 -10.08 -3.18 15.10
C VAL A 24 -9.68 -2.80 16.51
N ARG A 25 -10.54 -3.10 17.50
CA ARG A 25 -10.30 -2.79 18.93
C ARG A 25 -9.97 -1.30 19.20
N GLY A 26 -10.57 -0.39 18.43
CA GLY A 26 -10.35 1.06 18.55
C GLY A 26 -9.14 1.59 17.76
N THR A 27 -8.37 0.72 17.11
CA THR A 27 -7.23 1.12 16.27
C THR A 27 -7.63 1.08 14.80
N LYS A 28 -7.43 2.19 14.08
CA LYS A 28 -7.63 2.25 12.62
C LYS A 28 -6.50 1.50 11.92
N ARG A 29 -6.84 0.52 11.11
CA ARG A 29 -5.90 -0.31 10.36
C ARG A 29 -6.28 -0.36 8.88
N LEU A 30 -5.27 -0.54 8.05
CA LEU A 30 -5.47 -0.69 6.61
C LEU A 30 -5.96 -2.12 6.32
N SER A 31 -7.16 -2.25 5.77
CA SER A 31 -7.70 -3.54 5.34
C SER A 31 -7.01 -3.99 4.04
N PRO A 32 -6.81 -5.29 3.82
CA PRO A 32 -6.28 -5.80 2.55
C PRO A 32 -7.08 -5.26 1.37
N SER A 33 -6.43 -4.43 0.56
CA SER A 33 -7.09 -3.67 -0.51
C SER A 33 -6.41 -3.95 -1.84
N PRO A 34 -7.15 -4.32 -2.90
CA PRO A 34 -6.57 -4.58 -4.21
C PRO A 34 -6.00 -3.28 -4.80
N ILE A 35 -4.85 -3.40 -5.45
CA ILE A 35 -4.16 -2.27 -6.09
C ILE A 35 -3.65 -2.66 -7.49
N GLU A 36 -3.45 -1.63 -8.30
CA GLU A 36 -2.82 -1.68 -9.61
C GLU A 36 -1.74 -0.60 -9.68
N GLY A 37 -0.70 -0.87 -10.45
CA GLY A 37 0.47 0.00 -10.56
C GLY A 37 1.52 -0.62 -11.47
N ASP A 38 2.64 0.06 -11.58
CA ASP A 38 3.81 -0.44 -12.29
C ASP A 38 4.30 -1.77 -11.66
N PRO A 39 4.43 -2.87 -12.43
CA PRO A 39 4.78 -4.18 -11.89
C PRO A 39 6.13 -4.20 -11.16
N ASP A 40 7.16 -3.52 -11.69
CA ASP A 40 8.49 -3.49 -11.09
C ASP A 40 8.47 -2.78 -9.73
N THR A 41 7.74 -1.67 -9.65
CA THR A 41 7.45 -0.97 -8.39
C THR A 41 6.77 -1.89 -7.37
N LEU A 42 5.75 -2.65 -7.79
CA LEU A 42 5.00 -3.52 -6.88
C LEU A 42 5.86 -4.70 -6.39
N ILE A 43 6.71 -5.25 -7.26
CA ILE A 43 7.70 -6.27 -6.89
C ILE A 43 8.69 -5.71 -5.85
N HIS A 44 9.29 -4.55 -6.12
CA HIS A 44 10.18 -3.88 -5.16
C HIS A 44 9.48 -3.58 -3.82
N ALA A 45 8.20 -3.20 -3.85
CA ALA A 45 7.42 -2.95 -2.64
C ALA A 45 7.23 -4.22 -1.79
N VAL A 46 7.04 -5.39 -2.41
CA VAL A 46 7.00 -6.69 -1.71
C VAL A 46 8.34 -6.99 -1.04
N GLU A 47 9.45 -6.83 -1.77
CA GLU A 47 10.80 -7.15 -1.27
C GLU A 47 11.17 -6.32 -0.02
N GLN A 48 10.64 -5.10 0.08
CA GLN A 48 10.94 -4.21 1.20
C GLN A 48 10.21 -4.55 2.50
N HIS A 49 9.20 -5.42 2.46
CA HIS A 49 8.32 -5.86 3.57
C HIS A 49 7.50 -4.75 4.25
N GLU A 50 7.95 -3.50 4.18
CA GLU A 50 7.26 -2.31 4.69
C GLU A 50 7.52 -1.16 3.71
N ILE A 51 6.45 -0.47 3.35
CA ILE A 51 6.42 0.74 2.53
C ILE A 51 5.58 1.82 3.22
N VAL A 52 5.69 3.06 2.74
CA VAL A 52 4.76 4.12 3.13
C VAL A 52 3.73 4.33 2.03
N LEU A 53 2.46 4.18 2.39
CA LEU A 53 1.33 4.46 1.53
C LEU A 53 0.86 5.90 1.76
N GLU A 54 0.94 6.74 0.73
CA GLU A 54 0.45 8.12 0.73
C GLU A 54 -0.94 8.19 0.11
N SER A 55 -1.90 8.73 0.87
CA SER A 55 -3.25 8.97 0.40
C SER A 55 -3.33 10.17 -0.55
N PRO A 56 -4.40 10.29 -1.35
CA PRO A 56 -4.62 11.44 -2.23
C PRO A 56 -4.61 12.81 -1.52
N HIS A 57 -4.84 12.82 -0.21
CA HIS A 57 -4.86 14.01 0.64
C HIS A 57 -3.53 14.26 1.37
N GLY A 58 -2.49 13.46 1.08
CA GLY A 58 -1.15 13.62 1.66
C GLY A 58 -0.93 12.93 3.00
N HIS A 59 -1.90 12.17 3.53
CA HIS A 59 -1.69 11.37 4.74
C HIS A 59 -0.83 10.14 4.46
N HIS A 60 0.08 9.82 5.38
CA HIS A 60 0.98 8.67 5.29
C HIS A 60 0.54 7.54 6.21
N HIS A 61 0.60 6.32 5.69
CA HIS A 61 0.25 5.09 6.39
C HIS A 61 1.36 4.06 6.20
N ARG A 62 1.76 3.36 7.26
CA ARG A 62 2.63 2.19 7.11
C ARG A 62 1.81 1.03 6.53
N ALA A 63 2.35 0.39 5.52
CA ALA A 63 1.72 -0.74 4.86
C ALA A 63 2.77 -1.70 4.31
N ALA A 64 2.33 -2.85 3.82
CA ALA A 64 3.10 -3.73 2.96
C ALA A 64 2.31 -4.00 1.67
N VAL A 65 3.03 -4.39 0.62
CA VAL A 65 2.42 -4.92 -0.60
C VAL A 65 2.59 -6.43 -0.60
N GLU A 66 1.58 -7.15 -1.08
CA GLU A 66 1.61 -8.59 -1.23
C GLU A 66 0.97 -8.99 -2.56
N MET A 67 1.39 -10.13 -3.12
CA MET A 67 0.70 -10.79 -4.23
C MET A 67 -0.02 -12.04 -3.71
N VAL A 68 -1.34 -12.08 -3.86
CA VAL A 68 -2.14 -13.26 -3.52
C VAL A 68 -3.02 -13.65 -4.69
N SER A 69 -2.91 -14.92 -5.09
CA SER A 69 -3.66 -15.48 -6.22
C SER A 69 -3.50 -14.66 -7.51
N GLY A 70 -2.29 -14.15 -7.76
CA GLY A 70 -1.97 -13.32 -8.94
C GLY A 70 -2.48 -11.88 -8.87
N LYS A 71 -3.02 -11.43 -7.74
CA LYS A 71 -3.50 -10.05 -7.55
C LYS A 71 -2.66 -9.33 -6.52
N TRP A 72 -2.29 -8.09 -6.84
CA TRP A 72 -1.61 -7.20 -5.93
C TRP A 72 -2.57 -6.62 -4.90
N ARG A 73 -2.13 -6.56 -3.66
CA ARG A 73 -2.87 -5.91 -2.57
C ARG A 73 -1.92 -5.14 -1.68
N VAL A 74 -2.43 -4.06 -1.10
CA VAL A 74 -1.79 -3.39 0.02
C VAL A 74 -2.44 -3.85 1.32
N VAL A 75 -1.64 -4.06 2.36
CA VAL A 75 -2.07 -4.56 3.67
C VAL A 75 -1.47 -3.70 4.79
N GLY A 76 -2.17 -3.56 5.91
CA GLY A 76 -1.64 -2.88 7.08
C GLY A 76 -0.59 -3.71 7.81
N VAL A 77 0.59 -3.15 8.06
CA VAL A 77 1.58 -3.72 8.98
C VAL A 77 1.18 -3.44 10.44
N PHE A 78 1.51 -4.38 11.33
CA PHE A 78 1.25 -4.32 12.77
C PHE A 78 2.46 -3.74 13.53
#